data_AF-D6U8B7-F1
#
_entry.id   AF-D6U8B7-F1
#
_cell.length_a   1.000
_cell.length_b   1.000
_cell.length_c   1.000
_cell.angle_alpha   90.00
_cell.angle_beta   90.00
_cell.angle_gamma   90.00
#
_symmetry.space_group_name_H-M   'P 1'
#
loop_
_entity.id
_entity.type
_entity.pdbx_description
1 polymer ?
#
loop_
_entity_poly.entity_id
_entity_poly.type
_entity_poly.pdbx_seq_one_letter_code
_entity_poly.pdbx_strand_id
1 'polypeptide(L)'
;MISIADGSVRIQTSAESQPATPSWLGEVALVASHLQKQGILNKICERVRFARRRFGRYDVLDFLAVLFGYAISGERTLEAFYEAVHPFASAFMALFGRASLPAASTLSRFLAALPAESVEALRTLFLEDLLARRLSTEEQDAGMWDRQGNRWLVFDVDGTREAARQRALPETPDRPAPQRRLRPLCAPGYTGRKRGEIVRTRTTVLQMHTHQWVASFGNPGNGKYREELRRATSSIQTYIKAHGFLAERTLLRLDGQYGTGAVVSDLGDFSYVTRGKDYSLLDRADVQTRLHLPADQHLRSSESGICRALYDCPAQRLNEDGPLVRIIVATHPVPAKKKKKRQVGRIRNGVVYELFLTNLPQSAFTASDVVSLYLHRGAFETALEDEDQEQEPDRWCSHSAWGQEAWQCISQWTWNVRLELGHILAPEPLRTTEFAPAIPPQPELAPTPPSSPPASAPASGYAPPATATSWKAGRFTGADFPLQPDGTLRCPAGNVLVPHEHRRDAMAVCGSSMGRAFATAVRVCCGSNVNGVGAQRPNRAR
;
A
#
# COMPACT_ATOMS: atom_id res chain seq x y z
N MET A 1 5.98 34.49 26.87
CA MET A 1 6.61 34.55 25.53
C MET A 1 8.11 34.53 25.73
N ILE A 2 8.77 33.40 25.47
CA ILE A 2 10.24 33.31 25.46
C ILE A 2 10.64 33.31 23.98
N SER A 3 11.32 34.38 23.56
CA SER A 3 11.81 34.57 22.20
C SER A 3 12.78 33.45 21.83
N ILE A 4 12.51 32.75 20.72
CA ILE A 4 13.43 31.79 20.08
C ILE A 4 14.44 32.53 19.17
N ALA A 5 14.39 33.86 19.10
CA ALA A 5 15.31 34.66 18.31
C ALA A 5 16.42 35.23 19.21
N ASP A 6 17.50 34.47 19.42
CA ASP A 6 18.89 34.98 19.38
C ASP A 6 19.99 33.91 19.53
N GLY A 7 19.77 32.71 18.99
CA GLY A 7 20.86 31.74 18.84
C GLY A 7 21.72 32.12 17.65
N SER A 8 22.76 32.94 17.84
CA SER A 8 23.73 33.22 16.77
C SER A 8 24.28 31.89 16.21
N VAL A 9 23.92 31.57 14.95
CA VAL A 9 24.43 30.37 14.28
C VAL A 9 25.88 30.65 13.92
N ARG A 10 26.81 30.10 14.71
CA ARG A 10 28.25 30.20 14.44
C ARG A 10 28.62 29.19 13.34
N ILE A 11 28.66 29.65 12.09
CA ILE A 11 29.12 28.84 10.96
C ILE A 11 30.65 28.82 10.97
N GLN A 12 31.24 27.67 11.27
CA GLN A 12 32.68 27.42 11.13
C GLN A 12 32.90 26.57 9.88
N THR A 13 33.76 27.02 8.97
CA THR A 13 34.19 26.24 7.81
C THR A 13 35.57 25.62 8.09
N SER A 14 35.78 24.40 7.61
CA SER A 14 37.06 23.69 7.67
C SER A 14 37.40 23.18 6.26
N ALA A 15 38.69 23.04 5.96
CA ALA A 15 39.14 22.34 4.75
C ALA A 15 38.87 20.82 4.84
N GLU A 16 38.66 20.29 6.04
CA GLU A 16 38.32 18.90 6.29
C GLU A 16 36.81 18.68 6.12
N SER A 17 36.45 17.67 5.32
CA SER A 17 35.06 17.28 5.15
C SER A 17 34.52 16.74 6.48
N GLN A 18 33.51 17.43 7.02
CA GLN A 18 32.74 16.94 8.16
C GLN A 18 31.54 16.13 7.67
N PRO A 19 31.17 15.04 8.35
CA PRO A 19 29.98 14.29 8.01
C PRO A 19 28.75 15.21 8.14
N ALA A 20 27.94 15.26 7.10
CA ALA A 20 26.67 15.98 7.13
C ALA A 20 25.59 15.09 7.78
N THR A 21 24.75 15.69 8.61
CA THR A 21 23.61 14.98 9.19
C THR A 21 22.72 14.42 8.08
N PRO A 22 22.38 13.11 8.10
CA PRO A 22 21.47 12.54 7.13
C PRO A 22 20.12 13.27 7.15
N SER A 23 19.55 13.55 5.98
CA SER A 23 18.29 14.30 5.86
C SER A 23 17.13 13.61 6.58
N TRP A 24 17.16 12.28 6.69
CA TRP A 24 16.16 11.47 7.39
C TRP A 24 16.31 11.49 8.93
N LEU A 25 17.42 11.97 9.50
CA LEU A 25 17.64 11.92 10.96
C LEU A 25 16.64 12.81 11.71
N GLY A 26 16.22 13.93 11.12
CA GLY A 26 15.19 14.80 11.69
C GLY A 26 13.85 14.08 11.84
N GLU A 27 13.50 13.25 10.87
CA GLU A 27 12.28 12.43 10.93
C GLU A 27 12.39 11.35 12.02
N VAL A 28 13.55 10.69 12.14
CA VAL A 28 13.81 9.75 13.24
C VAL A 28 13.62 10.42 14.60
N ALA A 29 14.13 11.65 14.77
CA ALA A 29 13.97 12.38 16.02
C ALA A 29 12.50 12.69 16.33
N LEU A 30 11.72 13.09 15.32
CA LEU A 30 10.29 13.36 15.44
C LEU A 30 9.51 12.10 15.81
N VAL A 31 9.73 10.99 15.09
CA VAL A 31 9.11 9.71 15.39
C VAL A 31 9.51 9.22 16.77
N ALA A 32 10.80 9.16 17.10
CA ALA A 32 11.27 8.71 18.41
C ALA A 32 10.66 9.54 19.56
N SER A 33 10.59 10.87 19.41
CA SER A 33 9.94 11.75 20.40
C SER A 33 8.44 11.45 20.53
N HIS A 34 7.74 11.25 19.41
CA HIS A 34 6.33 10.87 19.42
C HIS A 34 6.12 9.55 20.16
N LEU A 35 6.91 8.52 19.84
CA LEU A 35 6.82 7.20 20.49
C LEU A 35 7.16 7.23 21.98
N GLN A 36 8.11 8.07 22.36
CA GLN A 36 8.44 8.29 23.77
C GLN A 36 7.27 8.93 24.52
N LYS A 37 6.66 9.99 23.95
CA LYS A 37 5.51 10.67 24.55
C LYS A 37 4.30 9.74 24.72
N GLN A 38 4.09 8.82 23.77
CA GLN A 38 3.02 7.81 23.84
C GLN A 38 3.38 6.60 24.74
N GLY A 39 4.58 6.59 25.32
CA GLY A 39 5.06 5.50 26.17
C GLY A 39 5.31 4.18 25.41
N ILE A 40 5.31 4.20 24.08
CA ILE A 40 5.49 2.98 23.27
C ILE A 40 6.88 2.38 23.46
N LEU A 41 7.92 3.22 23.57
CA LEU A 41 9.28 2.73 23.83
C LEU A 41 9.36 1.96 25.15
N ASN A 42 8.63 2.39 26.19
CA ASN A 42 8.56 1.68 27.47
C ASN A 42 7.78 0.38 27.34
N LYS A 43 6.62 0.40 26.67
CA LYS A 43 5.81 -0.79 26.43
C LYS A 43 6.57 -1.86 25.64
N ILE A 44 7.43 -1.47 24.69
CA ILE A 44 8.33 -2.37 23.97
C ILE A 44 9.25 -3.09 24.98
N CYS A 45 9.93 -2.34 25.85
CA CYS A 45 10.83 -2.91 26.86
C CYS A 45 10.13 -3.88 27.82
N GLU A 46 8.88 -3.60 28.19
CA GLU A 46 8.12 -4.41 29.15
C GLU A 46 7.53 -5.69 28.54
N ARG A 47 7.01 -5.58 27.30
CA ARG A 47 6.14 -6.60 26.69
C ARG A 47 6.84 -7.44 25.63
N VAL A 48 7.81 -6.87 24.90
CA VAL A 48 8.58 -7.62 23.90
C VAL A 48 9.71 -8.34 24.60
N ARG A 49 9.35 -9.42 25.31
CA ARG A 49 10.30 -10.23 26.05
C ARG A 49 11.06 -11.14 25.12
N PHE A 50 12.37 -11.19 25.32
CA PHE A 50 13.28 -12.08 24.61
C PHE A 50 14.02 -12.93 25.64
N ALA A 51 13.83 -14.25 25.60
CA ALA A 51 14.26 -15.16 26.66
C ALA A 51 15.79 -15.25 26.87
N ARG A 52 16.59 -14.69 25.96
CA ARG A 52 18.04 -14.60 26.15
C ARG A 52 18.37 -13.38 27.01
N ARG A 53 18.81 -13.66 28.24
CA ARG A 53 18.96 -12.68 29.34
C ARG A 53 19.70 -11.39 28.96
N ARG A 54 20.70 -11.42 28.05
CA ARG A 54 21.32 -10.23 27.40
C ARG A 54 22.04 -10.57 26.09
N PHE A 55 21.93 -9.75 25.04
CA PHE A 55 22.91 -9.72 23.93
C PHE A 55 24.17 -8.92 24.36
N GLY A 56 24.76 -9.30 25.50
CA GLY A 56 25.82 -8.53 26.15
C GLY A 56 25.28 -7.31 26.90
N ARG A 57 25.49 -6.12 26.35
CA ARG A 57 25.06 -4.82 26.94
C ARG A 57 23.79 -4.24 26.31
N TYR A 58 23.22 -4.93 25.34
CA TYR A 58 22.07 -4.46 24.56
C TYR A 58 20.77 -5.14 25.00
N ASP A 59 19.70 -4.34 25.00
CA ASP A 59 18.30 -4.73 25.17
C ASP A 59 17.58 -4.74 23.81
N VAL A 60 16.36 -5.27 23.78
CA VAL A 60 15.52 -5.35 22.56
C VAL A 60 15.38 -3.99 21.88
N LEU A 61 15.15 -2.93 22.67
CA LEU A 61 14.95 -1.58 22.14
C LEU A 61 16.19 -1.04 21.40
N ASP A 62 17.41 -1.45 21.74
CA ASP A 62 18.61 -1.04 20.99
C ASP A 62 18.56 -1.52 19.54
N PHE A 63 18.04 -2.74 19.33
CA PHE A 63 17.90 -3.31 17.99
C PHE A 63 16.69 -2.74 17.26
N LEU A 64 15.57 -2.52 17.95
CA LEU A 64 14.39 -1.91 17.33
C LEU A 64 14.65 -0.45 16.94
N ALA A 65 15.45 0.29 17.72
CA ALA A 65 15.90 1.63 17.34
C ALA A 65 16.61 1.63 15.97
N VAL A 66 17.51 0.66 15.74
CA VAL A 66 18.17 0.48 14.44
C VAL A 66 17.16 0.18 13.34
N LEU A 67 16.19 -0.70 13.58
CA LEU A 67 15.18 -1.04 12.57
C LEU A 67 14.23 0.12 12.26
N PHE A 68 13.86 0.93 13.26
CA PHE A 68 13.10 2.17 13.05
C PHE A 68 13.90 3.18 12.24
N GLY A 69 15.16 3.42 12.63
CA GLY A 69 16.04 4.29 11.85
C GLY A 69 16.16 3.81 10.41
N TYR A 70 16.32 2.51 10.20
CA TYR A 70 16.44 1.92 8.87
C TYR A 70 15.15 2.04 8.05
N ALA A 71 13.99 1.79 8.64
CA ALA A 71 12.67 1.96 8.01
C ALA A 71 12.42 3.42 7.63
N ILE A 72 12.78 4.36 8.52
CA ILE A 72 12.60 5.79 8.29
C ILE A 72 13.56 6.30 7.20
N SER A 73 14.81 5.81 7.22
CA SER A 73 15.88 6.33 6.37
C SER A 73 15.66 6.18 4.86
N GLY A 74 14.87 5.19 4.45
CA GLY A 74 14.74 4.81 3.03
C GLY A 74 16.04 4.26 2.42
N GLU A 75 17.09 4.02 3.21
CA GLU A 75 18.37 3.51 2.72
C GLU A 75 18.19 2.12 2.12
N ARG A 76 18.83 1.85 0.97
CA ARG A 76 18.64 0.60 0.22
C ARG A 76 19.21 -0.63 0.92
N THR A 77 20.22 -0.45 1.76
CA THR A 77 20.90 -1.54 2.47
C THR A 77 21.16 -1.16 3.91
N LEU A 78 21.19 -2.17 4.80
CA LEU A 78 21.61 -1.96 6.18
C LEU A 78 23.03 -1.39 6.25
N GLU A 79 23.91 -1.78 5.33
CA GLU A 79 25.28 -1.27 5.24
C GLU A 79 25.29 0.24 5.00
N ALA A 80 24.58 0.73 3.98
CA ALA A 80 24.44 2.17 3.71
C ALA A 80 23.84 2.94 4.90
N PHE A 81 22.83 2.36 5.54
CA PHE A 81 22.28 2.94 6.78
C PHE A 81 23.32 3.02 7.90
N TYR A 82 24.10 1.96 8.12
CA TYR A 82 25.15 1.94 9.12
C TYR A 82 26.25 2.96 8.81
N GLU A 83 26.68 3.09 7.56
CA GLU A 83 27.64 4.10 7.12
C GLU A 83 27.12 5.53 7.39
N ALA A 84 25.86 5.81 7.03
CA ALA A 84 25.24 7.12 7.21
C ALA A 84 25.02 7.47 8.69
N VAL A 85 24.62 6.51 9.53
CA VAL A 85 24.32 6.75 10.95
C VAL A 85 25.58 6.75 11.83
N HIS A 86 26.66 6.09 11.41
CA HIS A 86 27.84 5.89 12.27
C HIS A 86 28.43 7.18 12.85
N PRO A 87 28.61 8.28 12.09
CA PRO A 87 29.12 9.53 12.65
C PRO A 87 28.20 10.16 13.70
N PHE A 88 26.92 9.78 13.69
CA PHE A 88 25.88 10.31 14.57
C PHE A 88 25.35 9.25 15.55
N ALA A 89 26.03 8.12 15.70
CA ALA A 89 25.53 6.95 16.42
C ALA A 89 25.09 7.27 17.86
N SER A 90 25.87 8.09 18.58
CA SER A 90 25.52 8.50 19.94
C SER A 90 24.26 9.36 19.98
N ALA A 91 24.14 10.33 19.08
CA ALA A 91 22.97 11.19 18.99
C ALA A 91 21.73 10.39 18.58
N PHE A 92 21.85 9.54 17.56
CA PHE A 92 20.80 8.66 17.08
C PHE A 92 20.25 7.75 18.19
N MET A 93 21.12 7.05 18.93
CA MET A 93 20.66 6.14 19.98
C MET A 93 20.06 6.89 21.18
N ALA A 94 20.56 8.10 21.48
CA ALA A 94 20.01 8.93 22.54
C ALA A 94 18.53 9.31 22.30
N LEU A 95 18.09 9.43 21.04
CA LEU A 95 16.69 9.67 20.69
C LEU A 95 15.75 8.58 21.22
N PHE A 96 16.25 7.35 21.35
CA PHE A 96 15.52 6.19 21.88
C PHE A 96 15.84 5.93 23.37
N GLY A 97 16.54 6.84 24.05
CA GLY A 97 17.00 6.67 25.43
C GLY A 97 18.07 5.58 25.57
N ARG A 98 18.86 5.32 24.51
CA ARG A 98 19.86 4.24 24.45
C ARG A 98 21.27 4.81 24.33
N ALA A 99 22.25 4.06 24.85
CA ALA A 99 23.63 4.55 24.98
C ALA A 99 24.59 4.09 23.86
N SER A 100 24.24 3.05 23.10
CA SER A 100 25.19 2.44 22.16
C SER A 100 24.50 1.83 20.96
N LEU A 101 25.04 2.10 19.77
CA LEU A 101 24.58 1.49 18.53
C LEU A 101 25.05 0.03 18.48
N PRO A 102 24.16 -0.96 18.29
CA PRO A 102 24.56 -2.34 18.04
C PRO A 102 25.30 -2.46 16.71
N ALA A 103 26.44 -3.18 16.69
CA ALA A 103 27.12 -3.52 15.44
C ALA A 103 26.21 -4.36 14.52
N ALA A 104 26.38 -4.23 13.20
CA ALA A 104 25.59 -4.95 12.20
C ALA A 104 25.58 -6.48 12.40
N SER A 105 26.72 -7.06 12.79
CA SER A 105 26.83 -8.49 13.10
C SER A 105 26.03 -8.89 14.36
N THR A 106 25.87 -7.98 15.32
CA THR A 106 25.05 -8.21 16.51
C THR A 106 23.57 -8.07 16.20
N LEU A 107 23.17 -7.09 15.37
CA LEU A 107 21.80 -7.00 14.85
C LEU A 107 21.42 -8.27 14.07
N SER A 108 22.30 -8.76 13.19
CA SER A 108 22.05 -9.98 12.42
C SER A 108 21.83 -11.20 13.35
N ARG A 109 22.65 -11.35 14.39
CA ARG A 109 22.47 -12.41 15.41
C ARG A 109 21.20 -12.24 16.23
N PHE A 110 20.80 -11.00 16.55
CA PHE A 110 19.54 -10.70 17.22
C PHE A 110 18.35 -11.15 16.37
N LEU A 111 18.28 -10.68 15.12
CA LEU A 111 17.20 -11.03 14.20
C LEU A 111 17.12 -12.54 13.99
N ALA A 112 18.27 -13.22 13.82
CA ALA A 112 18.32 -14.67 13.63
C ALA A 112 17.82 -15.48 14.84
N ALA A 113 17.84 -14.89 16.03
CA ALA A 113 17.45 -15.55 17.27
C ALA A 113 16.04 -15.17 17.74
N LEU A 114 15.36 -14.21 17.08
CA LEU A 114 14.01 -13.78 17.46
C LEU A 114 13.03 -14.95 17.44
N PRO A 115 12.32 -15.23 18.55
CA PRO A 115 11.30 -16.26 18.59
C PRO A 115 9.95 -15.70 18.15
N ALA A 116 9.00 -16.60 17.89
CA ALA A 116 7.65 -16.24 17.44
C ALA A 116 6.95 -15.32 18.44
N GLU A 117 7.06 -15.63 19.73
CA GLU A 117 6.36 -14.96 20.82
C GLU A 117 6.74 -13.48 20.93
N SER A 118 8.01 -13.14 20.70
CA SER A 118 8.47 -11.74 20.71
C SER A 118 7.89 -10.95 19.53
N VAL A 119 7.79 -11.57 18.35
CA VAL A 119 7.21 -10.94 17.16
C VAL A 119 5.70 -10.78 17.29
N GLU A 120 5.01 -11.77 17.85
CA GLU A 120 3.58 -11.65 18.16
C GLU A 120 3.32 -10.55 19.19
N ALA A 121 4.16 -10.44 20.24
CA ALA A 121 4.06 -9.35 21.21
C ALA A 121 4.24 -7.97 20.55
N LEU A 122 5.16 -7.86 19.58
CA LEU A 122 5.36 -6.64 18.80
C LEU A 122 4.13 -6.31 17.95
N ARG A 123 3.59 -7.29 17.22
CA ARG A 123 2.39 -7.13 16.39
C ARG A 123 1.18 -6.72 17.23
N THR A 124 0.97 -7.35 18.38
CA THR A 124 -0.10 -6.99 19.32
C THR A 124 0.08 -5.58 19.85
N LEU A 125 1.29 -5.20 20.26
CA LEU A 125 1.57 -3.84 20.75
C LEU A 125 1.28 -2.78 19.67
N PHE A 126 1.69 -3.03 18.43
CA PHE A 126 1.46 -2.09 17.32
C PHE A 126 -0.02 -2.00 16.93
N LEU A 127 -0.77 -3.09 16.97
CA LEU A 127 -2.21 -3.03 16.78
C LEU A 127 -2.88 -2.25 17.92
N GLU A 128 -2.58 -2.53 19.18
CA GLU A 128 -3.14 -1.77 20.31
C GLU A 128 -2.81 -0.27 20.24
N ASP A 129 -1.59 0.05 19.85
CA ASP A 129 -1.14 1.42 19.64
C ASP A 129 -1.89 2.10 18.48
N LEU A 130 -2.08 1.41 17.36
CA LEU A 130 -2.92 1.89 16.25
C LEU A 130 -4.36 2.20 16.72
N LEU A 131 -4.95 1.29 17.50
CA LEU A 131 -6.33 1.43 17.98
C LEU A 131 -6.49 2.53 19.04
N ALA A 132 -5.42 2.83 19.78
CA ALA A 132 -5.39 3.93 20.73
C ALA A 132 -5.25 5.30 20.04
N ARG A 133 -4.71 5.33 18.81
CA ARG A 133 -4.39 6.55 18.05
C ARG A 133 -5.26 6.66 16.80
N ARG A 134 -6.51 7.06 17.02
CA ARG A 134 -7.45 7.36 15.93
C ARG A 134 -6.96 8.53 15.11
N LEU A 135 -7.05 8.44 13.79
CA LEU A 135 -6.54 9.46 12.86
C LEU A 135 -7.19 10.83 13.10
N SER A 136 -8.50 10.86 13.36
CA SER A 136 -9.25 12.05 13.79
C SER A 136 -10.71 11.68 14.12
N THR A 137 -11.53 12.68 14.49
CA THR A 137 -12.99 12.52 14.53
C THR A 137 -13.58 12.17 13.15
N GLU A 138 -12.91 12.56 12.05
CA GLU A 138 -13.35 12.25 10.68
C GLU A 138 -13.23 10.76 10.34
N GLU A 139 -12.48 9.96 11.13
CA GLU A 139 -12.52 8.50 11.01
C GLU A 139 -13.94 7.96 11.25
N GLN A 140 -14.78 8.68 11.99
CA GLN A 140 -16.20 8.36 12.16
C GLN A 140 -17.04 8.70 10.93
N ASP A 141 -16.51 9.48 9.99
CA ASP A 141 -17.16 9.86 8.74
C ASP A 141 -16.48 9.23 7.52
N ALA A 142 -15.48 8.38 7.71
CA ALA A 142 -14.81 7.64 6.64
C ALA A 142 -15.52 6.31 6.36
N GLY A 143 -15.68 5.92 5.10
CA GLY A 143 -16.35 4.66 4.80
C GLY A 143 -16.90 4.56 3.40
N MET A 144 -17.74 3.55 3.23
CA MET A 144 -18.54 3.32 2.03
C MET A 144 -20.01 3.34 2.41
N TRP A 145 -20.86 4.05 1.66
CA TRP A 145 -22.30 4.06 1.88
C TRP A 145 -23.00 3.23 0.83
N ASP A 146 -23.79 2.27 1.31
CA ASP A 146 -24.65 1.48 0.43
C ASP A 146 -25.84 2.29 -0.07
N ARG A 147 -26.62 1.70 -0.98
CA ARG A 147 -27.76 2.36 -1.61
C ARG A 147 -28.91 2.69 -0.65
N GLN A 148 -28.87 2.15 0.57
CA GLN A 148 -29.83 2.39 1.64
C GLN A 148 -29.29 3.40 2.67
N GLY A 149 -28.11 3.98 2.42
CA GLY A 149 -27.48 4.95 3.31
C GLY A 149 -26.78 4.32 4.51
N ASN A 150 -26.62 2.99 4.58
CA ASN A 150 -25.84 2.39 5.65
C ASN A 150 -24.35 2.52 5.36
N ARG A 151 -23.59 2.86 6.39
CA ARG A 151 -22.13 2.95 6.32
C ARG A 151 -21.48 1.56 6.47
N TRP A 152 -20.39 1.37 5.74
CA TRP A 152 -19.57 0.18 5.70
C TRP A 152 -18.09 0.52 5.84
N LEU A 153 -17.32 -0.35 6.50
CA LEU A 153 -15.86 -0.31 6.51
C LEU A 153 -15.31 -1.38 5.59
N VAL A 154 -14.36 -1.00 4.74
CA VAL A 154 -13.74 -1.91 3.77
C VAL A 154 -12.30 -2.23 4.18
N PHE A 155 -11.99 -3.52 4.23
CA PHE A 155 -10.64 -4.04 4.47
C PHE A 155 -10.19 -4.86 3.28
N ASP A 156 -8.96 -4.59 2.81
CA ASP A 156 -8.30 -5.41 1.80
C ASP A 156 -7.40 -6.44 2.49
N VAL A 157 -7.55 -7.70 2.09
CA VAL A 157 -6.64 -8.77 2.53
C VAL A 157 -6.02 -9.42 1.31
N ASP A 158 -4.69 -9.40 1.24
CA ASP A 158 -3.98 -9.98 0.11
C ASP A 158 -2.60 -10.50 0.46
N GLY A 159 -2.15 -11.51 -0.29
CA GLY A 159 -0.81 -12.07 -0.19
C GLY A 159 0.14 -11.52 -1.27
N THR A 160 1.04 -10.62 -0.88
CA THR A 160 2.18 -10.22 -1.72
C THR A 160 3.25 -11.32 -1.72
N ARG A 161 4.08 -11.38 -2.77
CA ARG A 161 5.08 -12.44 -2.93
C ARG A 161 6.43 -11.86 -3.29
N GLU A 162 7.46 -12.31 -2.59
CA GLU A 162 8.85 -12.00 -2.93
C GLU A 162 9.58 -13.27 -3.39
N ALA A 163 10.18 -13.20 -4.58
CA ALA A 163 10.79 -14.35 -5.23
C ALA A 163 12.31 -14.23 -5.19
N ALA A 164 12.98 -15.29 -4.76
CA ALA A 164 14.42 -15.37 -4.73
C ALA A 164 14.95 -16.47 -5.66
N ARG A 165 16.10 -16.19 -6.26
CA ARG A 165 16.87 -17.17 -7.05
C ARG A 165 17.86 -17.87 -6.15
N GLN A 166 18.04 -19.17 -6.34
CA GLN A 166 19.11 -19.89 -5.67
C GLN A 166 20.31 -19.98 -6.60
N ARG A 167 21.47 -19.49 -6.15
CA ARG A 167 22.72 -19.71 -6.87
C ARG A 167 23.19 -21.15 -6.66
N ALA A 168 24.00 -21.64 -7.59
CA ALA A 168 24.73 -22.90 -7.44
C ALA A 168 25.55 -22.87 -6.15
N LEU A 169 25.56 -23.99 -5.44
CA LEU A 169 26.34 -24.12 -4.21
C LEU A 169 27.77 -24.56 -4.57
N PRO A 170 28.81 -23.97 -3.96
CA PRO A 170 30.17 -24.45 -4.16
C PRO A 170 30.34 -25.77 -3.41
N GLU A 171 30.44 -26.87 -4.15
CA GLU A 171 30.73 -28.21 -3.62
C GLU A 171 32.18 -28.54 -3.94
N THR A 172 33.05 -28.45 -2.93
CA THR A 172 34.44 -28.91 -3.00
C THR A 172 34.72 -29.76 -1.77
N PRO A 173 35.51 -30.85 -1.88
CA PRO A 173 35.80 -31.76 -0.77
C PRO A 173 36.36 -31.04 0.48
N ASP A 174 37.07 -29.94 0.27
CA ASP A 174 37.77 -29.19 1.33
C ASP A 174 36.88 -28.19 2.09
N ARG A 175 35.58 -28.12 1.74
CA ARG A 175 34.65 -27.14 2.31
C ARG A 175 33.54 -27.82 3.11
N PRO A 176 33.03 -27.16 4.18
CA PRO A 176 31.86 -27.66 4.87
C PRO A 176 30.66 -27.74 3.93
N ALA A 177 29.73 -28.64 4.22
CA ALA A 177 28.52 -28.83 3.44
C ALA A 177 27.81 -27.49 3.22
N PRO A 178 27.57 -27.08 1.95
CA PRO A 178 27.04 -25.77 1.66
C PRO A 178 25.58 -25.64 2.15
N GLN A 179 25.26 -24.49 2.75
CA GLN A 179 23.93 -24.23 3.29
C GLN A 179 23.24 -23.08 2.53
N ARG A 180 21.95 -23.27 2.21
CA ARG A 180 21.12 -22.23 1.59
C ARG A 180 20.59 -21.25 2.64
N ARG A 181 21.03 -20.00 2.57
CA ARG A 181 20.64 -18.93 3.53
C ARG A 181 19.13 -18.69 3.62
N LEU A 182 18.41 -18.78 2.50
CA LEU A 182 16.97 -18.49 2.45
C LEU A 182 16.07 -19.71 2.74
N ARG A 183 16.63 -20.91 2.98
CA ARG A 183 15.83 -22.12 3.23
C ARG A 183 14.84 -21.97 4.40
N PRO A 184 15.17 -21.30 5.52
CA PRO A 184 14.20 -21.10 6.62
C PRO A 184 13.08 -20.10 6.29
N LEU A 185 13.27 -19.26 5.26
CA LEU A 185 12.44 -18.10 4.97
C LEU A 185 11.55 -18.29 3.73
N CYS A 186 12.04 -19.08 2.77
CA CYS A 186 11.43 -19.28 1.46
C CYS A 186 11.29 -20.77 1.16
N ALA A 187 10.25 -21.12 0.41
CA ALA A 187 10.04 -22.47 -0.11
C ALA A 187 9.63 -22.40 -1.60
N PRO A 188 9.67 -23.52 -2.34
CA PRO A 188 9.10 -23.56 -3.69
C PRO A 188 7.65 -23.07 -3.69
N GLY A 189 7.27 -22.33 -4.73
CA GLY A 189 5.93 -21.78 -4.85
C GLY A 189 5.74 -21.01 -6.14
N TYR A 190 4.56 -20.43 -6.31
CA TYR A 190 4.19 -19.66 -7.48
C TYR A 190 4.89 -18.29 -7.44
N THR A 191 5.84 -18.08 -8.35
CA THR A 191 6.60 -16.82 -8.45
C THR A 191 5.88 -15.74 -9.25
N GLY A 192 4.76 -16.08 -9.88
CA GLY A 192 4.04 -15.19 -10.79
C GLY A 192 4.93 -14.71 -11.93
N ARG A 193 5.10 -13.39 -12.02
CA ARG A 193 5.96 -12.74 -13.04
C ARG A 193 7.39 -12.55 -12.57
N LYS A 194 7.66 -12.72 -11.28
CA LYS A 194 8.98 -12.52 -10.69
C LYS A 194 9.88 -13.71 -11.07
N ARG A 195 11.15 -13.42 -11.38
CA ARG A 195 12.12 -14.45 -11.76
C ARG A 195 12.79 -15.02 -10.51
N GLY A 196 12.33 -16.16 -10.03
CA GLY A 196 12.88 -16.86 -8.86
C GLY A 196 12.57 -18.36 -8.90
N GLU A 197 13.09 -19.08 -7.92
CA GLU A 197 12.88 -20.53 -7.74
C GLU A 197 12.16 -20.84 -6.43
N ILE A 198 12.33 -19.95 -5.44
CA ILE A 198 11.68 -20.01 -4.14
C ILE A 198 11.00 -18.67 -3.87
N VAL A 199 9.97 -18.70 -3.04
CA VAL A 199 9.17 -17.54 -2.71
C VAL A 199 8.89 -17.48 -1.21
N ARG A 200 8.60 -16.26 -0.75
CA ARG A 200 7.93 -15.97 0.52
C ARG A 200 6.68 -15.18 0.21
N THR A 201 5.57 -15.51 0.85
CA THR A 201 4.34 -14.73 0.81
C THR A 201 4.25 -13.88 2.07
N ARG A 202 3.80 -12.62 1.93
CA ARG A 202 3.39 -11.72 3.02
C ARG A 202 1.92 -11.39 2.82
N THR A 203 1.06 -11.85 3.72
CA THR A 203 -0.36 -11.47 3.74
C THR A 203 -0.54 -10.20 4.56
N THR A 204 -1.06 -9.15 3.93
CA THR A 204 -1.28 -7.83 4.53
C THR A 204 -2.77 -7.54 4.68
N VAL A 205 -3.11 -6.76 5.70
CA VAL A 205 -4.48 -6.28 5.96
C VAL A 205 -4.46 -4.76 5.95
N LEU A 206 -5.13 -4.14 4.99
CA LEU A 206 -5.24 -2.69 4.87
C LEU A 206 -6.67 -2.24 5.19
N GLN A 207 -6.83 -1.19 5.98
CA GLN A 207 -8.09 -0.47 6.09
C GLN A 207 -8.17 0.52 4.92
N MET A 208 -9.12 0.32 4.00
CA MET A 208 -9.16 0.99 2.70
C MET A 208 -9.30 2.52 2.78
N HIS A 209 -9.97 3.05 3.79
CA HIS A 209 -10.35 4.47 3.86
C HIS A 209 -9.26 5.35 4.47
N THR A 210 -8.46 4.76 5.36
CA THR A 210 -7.39 5.41 6.13
C THR A 210 -6.00 5.05 5.61
N HIS A 211 -5.90 4.01 4.78
CA HIS A 211 -4.66 3.41 4.30
C HIS A 211 -3.75 2.89 5.44
N GLN A 212 -4.32 2.63 6.63
CA GLN A 212 -3.60 2.03 7.74
C GLN A 212 -3.44 0.52 7.56
N TRP A 213 -2.21 0.03 7.77
CA TRP A 213 -1.92 -1.40 7.86
C TRP A 213 -2.36 -1.93 9.23
N VAL A 214 -3.34 -2.83 9.24
CA VAL A 214 -3.90 -3.41 10.47
C VAL A 214 -3.09 -4.63 10.92
N ALA A 215 -2.59 -5.42 9.97
CA ALA A 215 -1.80 -6.62 10.24
C ALA A 215 -0.98 -7.07 9.04
N SER A 216 0.07 -7.85 9.32
CA SER A 216 0.87 -8.55 8.33
C SER A 216 1.39 -9.88 8.85
N PHE A 217 1.40 -10.90 7.99
CA PHE A 217 1.78 -12.27 8.29
C PHE A 217 2.56 -12.87 7.12
N GLY A 218 3.81 -13.26 7.32
CA GLY A 218 4.62 -13.87 6.28
C GLY A 218 4.89 -15.36 6.52
N ASN A 219 4.95 -16.11 5.42
CA ASN A 219 5.21 -17.53 5.43
C ASN A 219 6.04 -17.94 4.20
N PRO A 220 6.86 -19.00 4.29
CA PRO A 220 7.59 -19.52 3.15
C PRO A 220 6.62 -20.08 2.09
N GLY A 221 7.07 -20.10 0.83
CA GLY A 221 6.29 -20.68 -0.26
C GLY A 221 5.09 -19.80 -0.62
N ASN A 222 3.97 -20.44 -0.97
CA ASN A 222 2.72 -19.75 -1.27
C ASN A 222 2.01 -19.20 -0.03
N GLY A 223 2.62 -19.30 1.15
CA GLY A 223 2.03 -18.97 2.43
C GLY A 223 0.98 -19.98 2.87
N LYS A 224 0.33 -19.67 3.99
CA LYS A 224 -0.75 -20.45 4.58
C LYS A 224 -2.04 -19.65 4.57
N TYR A 225 -2.50 -19.31 3.37
CA TYR A 225 -3.54 -18.31 3.13
C TYR A 225 -4.83 -18.48 3.96
N ARG A 226 -5.26 -19.70 4.30
CA ARG A 226 -6.41 -19.92 5.20
C ARG A 226 -6.10 -19.59 6.65
N GLU A 227 -4.95 -20.02 7.16
CA GLU A 227 -4.51 -19.69 8.53
C GLU A 227 -4.29 -18.17 8.65
N GLU A 228 -3.64 -17.58 7.65
CA GLU A 228 -3.39 -16.13 7.57
C GLU A 228 -4.70 -15.34 7.48
N LEU A 229 -5.69 -15.81 6.71
CA LEU A 229 -7.01 -15.18 6.64
C LEU A 229 -7.73 -15.20 8.00
N ARG A 230 -7.68 -16.32 8.75
CA ARG A 230 -8.27 -16.38 10.10
C ARG A 230 -7.57 -15.43 11.09
N ARG A 231 -6.26 -15.23 10.93
CA ARG A 231 -5.54 -14.22 11.71
C ARG A 231 -5.93 -12.80 11.29
N ALA A 232 -6.09 -12.56 9.98
CA ALA A 232 -6.58 -11.29 9.45
C ALA A 232 -7.97 -10.96 9.98
N THR A 233 -8.92 -11.91 9.94
CA THR A 233 -10.27 -11.71 10.50
C THR A 233 -10.22 -11.42 12.00
N SER A 234 -9.33 -12.07 12.76
CA SER A 234 -9.14 -11.78 14.19
C SER A 234 -8.61 -10.36 14.45
N SER A 235 -7.65 -9.90 13.64
CA SER A 235 -7.15 -8.52 13.70
C SER A 235 -8.21 -7.49 13.32
N ILE A 236 -8.98 -7.75 12.26
CA ILE A 236 -10.12 -6.90 11.84
C ILE A 236 -11.18 -6.86 12.94
N GLN A 237 -11.54 -8.00 13.53
CA GLN A 237 -12.51 -8.06 14.62
C GLN A 237 -12.06 -7.20 15.82
N THR A 238 -10.78 -7.26 16.16
CA THR A 238 -10.18 -6.42 17.20
C THR A 238 -10.28 -4.94 16.83
N TYR A 239 -9.99 -4.60 15.58
CA TYR A 239 -10.09 -3.24 15.07
C TYR A 239 -11.51 -2.68 15.16
N ILE A 240 -12.50 -3.39 14.61
CA ILE A 240 -13.88 -2.89 14.58
C ILE A 240 -14.49 -2.82 15.98
N LYS A 241 -14.11 -3.74 16.89
CA LYS A 241 -14.56 -3.69 18.29
C LYS A 241 -14.02 -2.44 19.00
N ALA A 242 -12.75 -2.10 18.80
CA ALA A 242 -12.16 -0.89 19.38
C ALA A 242 -12.77 0.40 18.80
N HIS A 243 -13.29 0.35 17.57
CA HIS A 243 -13.99 1.46 16.92
C HIS A 243 -15.50 1.47 17.14
N GLY A 244 -16.05 0.49 17.87
CA GLY A 244 -17.50 0.37 18.10
C GLY A 244 -18.30 0.12 16.82
N PHE A 245 -17.69 -0.50 15.80
CA PHE A 245 -18.30 -0.75 14.50
C PHE A 245 -18.85 -2.18 14.39
N LEU A 246 -19.88 -2.37 13.56
CA LEU A 246 -20.59 -3.66 13.43
C LEU A 246 -19.88 -4.60 12.45
N ALA A 247 -19.74 -5.88 12.82
CA ALA A 247 -19.15 -6.92 11.97
C ALA A 247 -19.94 -7.12 10.67
N GLU A 248 -21.27 -7.08 10.76
CA GLU A 248 -22.18 -7.20 9.61
C GLU A 248 -22.01 -6.08 8.58
N ARG A 249 -21.50 -4.91 9.01
CA ARG A 249 -21.20 -3.75 8.16
C ARG A 249 -19.72 -3.65 7.78
N THR A 250 -18.96 -4.72 8.02
CA THR A 250 -17.54 -4.81 7.69
C THR A 250 -17.34 -5.69 6.47
N LEU A 251 -16.78 -5.12 5.41
CA LEU A 251 -16.56 -5.75 4.11
C LEU A 251 -15.09 -6.12 3.90
N LEU A 252 -14.82 -7.40 3.66
CA LEU A 252 -13.51 -7.92 3.27
C LEU A 252 -13.44 -8.07 1.74
N ARG A 253 -12.52 -7.34 1.11
CA ARG A 253 -12.19 -7.50 -0.31
C ARG A 253 -10.99 -8.43 -0.45
N LEU A 254 -11.16 -9.52 -1.18
CA LEU A 254 -10.17 -10.60 -1.28
C LEU A 254 -9.83 -10.91 -2.75
N ASP A 255 -8.57 -11.23 -3.07
CA ASP A 255 -8.20 -11.70 -4.42
C ASP A 255 -8.89 -13.05 -4.74
N GLY A 256 -8.91 -13.42 -6.02
CA GLY A 256 -9.40 -14.71 -6.47
C GLY A 256 -8.64 -15.93 -5.93
N GLN A 257 -7.47 -15.78 -5.29
CA GLN A 257 -6.88 -16.87 -4.49
C GLN A 257 -7.87 -17.38 -3.42
N TYR A 258 -8.66 -16.49 -2.84
CA TYR A 258 -9.62 -16.74 -1.77
C TYR A 258 -11.02 -17.16 -2.26
N GLY A 259 -11.30 -17.12 -3.57
CA GLY A 259 -12.61 -17.39 -4.15
C GLY A 259 -13.01 -18.86 -4.23
N THR A 260 -13.06 -19.54 -3.08
CA THR A 260 -13.55 -20.93 -2.94
C THR A 260 -14.49 -21.07 -1.74
N GLY A 261 -15.45 -22.00 -1.80
CA GLY A 261 -16.40 -22.22 -0.72
C GLY A 261 -15.75 -22.44 0.65
N ALA A 262 -14.69 -23.26 0.73
CA ALA A 262 -14.00 -23.53 1.98
C ALA A 262 -13.36 -22.29 2.63
N VAL A 263 -12.90 -21.33 1.81
CA VAL A 263 -12.30 -20.08 2.31
C VAL A 263 -13.38 -19.09 2.72
N VAL A 264 -14.43 -18.99 1.93
CA VAL A 264 -15.60 -18.15 2.25
C VAL A 264 -16.23 -18.57 3.59
N SER A 265 -16.28 -19.87 3.88
CA SER A 265 -16.74 -20.37 5.19
C SER A 265 -15.87 -19.91 6.37
N ASP A 266 -14.59 -19.60 6.17
CA ASP A 266 -13.70 -19.11 7.25
C ASP A 266 -13.97 -17.64 7.63
N LEU A 267 -14.80 -16.91 6.87
CA LEU A 267 -15.07 -15.48 7.06
C LEU A 267 -16.10 -15.19 8.16
N GLY A 268 -16.88 -16.19 8.59
CA GLY A 268 -17.89 -16.02 9.64
C GLY A 268 -18.92 -14.94 9.29
N ASP A 269 -19.12 -13.99 10.22
CA ASP A 269 -20.13 -12.92 10.12
C ASP A 269 -19.71 -11.75 9.23
N PHE A 270 -18.47 -11.75 8.72
CA PHE A 270 -18.00 -10.68 7.86
C PHE A 270 -18.68 -10.70 6.48
N SER A 271 -18.98 -9.52 5.97
CA SER A 271 -19.33 -9.38 4.56
C SER A 271 -18.08 -9.49 3.69
N TYR A 272 -18.21 -10.01 2.48
CA TYR A 272 -17.06 -10.17 1.59
C TYR A 272 -17.40 -9.98 0.12
N VAL A 273 -16.37 -9.64 -0.65
CA VAL A 273 -16.36 -9.75 -2.11
C VAL A 273 -15.05 -10.35 -2.56
N THR A 274 -15.14 -11.39 -3.41
CA THR A 274 -13.96 -12.06 -3.98
C THR A 274 -14.25 -12.57 -5.38
N ARG A 275 -13.21 -12.75 -6.19
CA ARG A 275 -13.37 -13.37 -7.51
C ARG A 275 -13.38 -14.89 -7.36
N GLY A 276 -14.46 -15.53 -7.80
CA GLY A 276 -14.56 -16.99 -7.84
C GLY A 276 -13.55 -17.59 -8.83
N LYS A 277 -12.87 -18.66 -8.41
CA LYS A 277 -11.99 -19.44 -9.30
C LYS A 277 -12.59 -20.77 -9.76
N ASP A 278 -13.68 -21.19 -9.11
CA ASP A 278 -14.40 -22.41 -9.48
C ASP A 278 -15.45 -22.13 -10.56
N TYR A 279 -15.05 -22.35 -11.81
CA TYR A 279 -15.93 -22.15 -12.96
C TYR A 279 -16.88 -23.33 -13.23
N SER A 280 -16.92 -24.37 -12.37
CA SER A 280 -17.99 -25.36 -12.43
C SER A 280 -19.35 -24.77 -12.02
N LEU A 281 -19.33 -23.66 -11.26
CA LEU A 281 -20.54 -22.89 -10.90
C LEU A 281 -21.30 -22.39 -12.12
N LEU A 282 -20.62 -22.17 -13.25
CA LEU A 282 -21.28 -21.82 -14.51
C LEU A 282 -22.17 -22.95 -15.04
N ASP A 283 -21.93 -24.20 -14.66
CA ASP A 283 -22.65 -25.38 -15.16
C ASP A 283 -23.89 -25.71 -14.32
N ARG A 284 -24.12 -24.99 -13.21
CA ARG A 284 -25.31 -25.19 -12.37
C ARG A 284 -26.58 -24.70 -13.07
N ALA A 285 -27.67 -25.44 -12.87
CA ALA A 285 -28.93 -25.20 -13.57
C ALA A 285 -29.50 -23.79 -13.31
N ASP A 286 -29.43 -23.33 -12.07
CA ASP A 286 -29.87 -21.99 -11.65
C ASP A 286 -29.04 -20.86 -12.31
N VAL A 287 -27.72 -21.01 -12.36
CA VAL A 287 -26.81 -20.07 -13.03
C VAL A 287 -27.06 -20.07 -14.53
N GLN A 288 -27.22 -21.25 -15.14
CA GLN A 288 -27.57 -21.37 -16.55
C GLN A 288 -28.91 -20.71 -16.84
N THR A 289 -29.97 -21.00 -16.08
CA THR A 289 -31.28 -20.35 -16.24
C THR A 289 -31.15 -18.82 -16.19
N ARG A 290 -30.37 -18.28 -15.24
CA ARG A 290 -30.11 -16.84 -15.20
C ARG A 290 -29.37 -16.35 -16.44
N LEU A 291 -28.35 -17.05 -16.92
CA LEU A 291 -27.57 -16.65 -18.10
C LEU A 291 -28.37 -16.65 -19.42
N HIS A 292 -29.49 -17.38 -19.49
CA HIS A 292 -30.38 -17.37 -20.66
C HIS A 292 -31.30 -16.13 -20.73
N LEU A 293 -31.43 -15.38 -19.63
CA LEU A 293 -32.18 -14.13 -19.59
C LEU A 293 -31.27 -12.93 -19.95
N PRO A 294 -31.83 -11.75 -20.32
CA PRO A 294 -31.04 -10.54 -20.50
C PRO A 294 -30.20 -10.20 -19.26
N ALA A 295 -29.05 -9.56 -19.45
CA ALA A 295 -28.20 -9.10 -18.35
C ALA A 295 -28.95 -8.07 -17.49
N ASP A 296 -28.75 -8.12 -16.17
CA ASP A 296 -29.35 -7.15 -15.23
C ASP A 296 -28.82 -5.74 -15.47
N GLN A 297 -27.50 -5.66 -15.70
CA GLN A 297 -26.77 -4.40 -15.78
C GLN A 297 -25.60 -4.51 -16.75
N HIS A 298 -25.16 -3.37 -17.24
CA HIS A 298 -23.93 -3.25 -18.01
C HIS A 298 -22.96 -2.33 -17.29
N LEU A 299 -21.76 -2.82 -17.00
CA LEU A 299 -20.72 -2.05 -16.35
C LEU A 299 -19.58 -1.78 -17.33
N ARG A 300 -19.35 -0.50 -17.63
CA ARG A 300 -18.25 -0.08 -18.50
C ARG A 300 -17.04 0.33 -17.67
N SER A 301 -15.90 -0.31 -17.92
CA SER A 301 -14.62 0.12 -17.37
C SER A 301 -14.13 1.35 -18.12
N SER A 302 -13.90 2.45 -17.40
CA SER A 302 -13.30 3.68 -17.94
C SER A 302 -11.89 3.45 -18.47
N GLU A 303 -11.08 2.67 -17.77
CA GLU A 303 -9.68 2.40 -18.11
C GLU A 303 -9.51 1.46 -19.31
N SER A 304 -10.23 0.33 -19.32
CA SER A 304 -10.05 -0.70 -20.35
C SER A 304 -11.01 -0.55 -21.53
N GLY A 305 -12.06 0.26 -21.39
CA GLY A 305 -13.16 0.37 -22.35
C GLY A 305 -14.05 -0.87 -22.43
N ILE A 306 -13.75 -1.94 -21.69
CA ILE A 306 -14.50 -3.19 -21.68
C ILE A 306 -15.87 -2.93 -21.05
N CYS A 307 -16.93 -3.29 -21.78
CA CYS A 307 -18.29 -3.34 -21.28
C CYS A 307 -18.59 -4.77 -20.81
N ARG A 308 -18.95 -4.93 -19.55
CA ARG A 308 -19.34 -6.21 -18.95
C ARG A 308 -20.85 -6.28 -18.85
N ALA A 309 -21.45 -7.32 -19.42
CA ALA A 309 -22.83 -7.70 -19.12
C ALA A 309 -22.84 -8.48 -17.79
N LEU A 310 -23.61 -8.00 -16.83
CA LEU A 310 -23.67 -8.52 -15.46
C LEU A 310 -24.95 -9.30 -15.23
N TYR A 311 -24.81 -10.48 -14.65
CA TYR A 311 -25.90 -11.38 -14.31
C TYR A 311 -25.83 -11.67 -12.82
N ASP A 312 -26.86 -11.26 -12.11
CA ASP A 312 -27.06 -11.43 -10.68
C ASP A 312 -27.79 -12.76 -10.46
N CYS A 313 -27.05 -13.79 -10.08
CA CYS A 313 -27.59 -15.12 -9.86
C CYS A 313 -28.15 -15.24 -8.42
N PRO A 314 -29.19 -16.08 -8.21
CA PRO A 314 -29.70 -16.38 -6.89
C PRO A 314 -28.60 -16.84 -5.92
N ALA A 315 -28.79 -16.52 -4.64
CA ALA A 315 -27.90 -16.99 -3.59
C ALA A 315 -27.95 -18.53 -3.50
N GLN A 316 -26.79 -19.16 -3.53
CA GLN A 316 -26.65 -20.61 -3.60
C GLN A 316 -25.55 -21.11 -2.68
N ARG A 317 -25.69 -22.34 -2.19
CA ARG A 317 -24.66 -22.95 -1.36
C ARG A 317 -23.50 -23.43 -2.22
N LEU A 318 -22.27 -23.06 -1.88
CA LEU A 318 -21.09 -23.54 -2.61
C LEU A 318 -20.81 -25.02 -2.32
N ASN A 319 -21.07 -25.47 -1.09
CA ASN A 319 -21.01 -26.87 -0.63
C ASN A 319 -22.29 -27.18 0.17
N GLU A 320 -22.63 -28.44 0.44
CA GLU A 320 -23.87 -28.83 1.15
C GLU A 320 -24.09 -28.06 2.48
N ASP A 321 -23.04 -27.95 3.30
CA ASP A 321 -23.06 -27.22 4.58
C ASP A 321 -22.52 -25.79 4.49
N GLY A 322 -22.22 -25.30 3.28
CA GLY A 322 -21.62 -23.99 3.07
C GLY A 322 -22.61 -22.84 3.24
N PRO A 323 -22.12 -21.60 3.48
CA PRO A 323 -22.97 -20.43 3.51
C PRO A 323 -23.65 -20.21 2.16
N LEU A 324 -24.79 -19.53 2.18
CA LEU A 324 -25.41 -19.02 0.96
C LEU A 324 -24.52 -17.91 0.38
N VAL A 325 -24.19 -18.04 -0.90
CA VAL A 325 -23.33 -17.12 -1.63
C VAL A 325 -24.08 -16.59 -2.84
N ARG A 326 -24.19 -15.27 -2.93
CA ARG A 326 -24.65 -14.58 -4.13
C ARG A 326 -23.54 -14.60 -5.17
N ILE A 327 -23.89 -15.00 -6.39
CA ILE A 327 -22.94 -15.11 -7.50
C ILE A 327 -23.28 -14.05 -8.53
N ILE A 328 -22.29 -13.23 -8.88
CA ILE A 328 -22.40 -12.32 -10.02
C ILE A 328 -21.51 -12.85 -11.12
N VAL A 329 -22.12 -13.14 -12.26
CA VAL A 329 -21.40 -13.52 -13.48
C VAL A 329 -21.25 -12.28 -14.33
N ALA A 330 -20.01 -11.89 -14.60
CA ALA A 330 -19.71 -10.84 -15.56
C ALA A 330 -19.20 -11.45 -16.85
N THR A 331 -19.77 -11.02 -17.98
CA THR A 331 -19.39 -11.51 -19.29
C THR A 331 -18.96 -10.37 -20.21
N HIS A 332 -18.00 -10.64 -21.08
CA HIS A 332 -17.61 -9.72 -22.15
C HIS A 332 -17.03 -10.52 -23.33
N PRO A 333 -17.13 -10.00 -24.57
CA PRO A 333 -16.54 -10.66 -25.73
C PRO A 333 -15.02 -10.75 -25.59
N VAL A 334 -14.42 -11.84 -26.07
CA VAL A 334 -12.96 -11.97 -26.12
C VAL A 334 -12.37 -10.81 -26.94
N PRO A 335 -11.37 -10.07 -26.42
CA PRO A 335 -10.77 -8.96 -27.15
C PRO A 335 -10.19 -9.41 -28.49
N ALA A 336 -10.55 -8.70 -29.58
CA ALA A 336 -10.12 -9.03 -30.94
C ALA A 336 -8.59 -8.95 -31.14
N LYS A 337 -7.87 -8.20 -30.30
CA LYS A 337 -6.40 -8.08 -30.36
C LYS A 337 -5.76 -8.95 -29.28
N LYS A 338 -5.00 -9.97 -29.70
CA LYS A 338 -4.12 -10.81 -28.84
C LYS A 338 -2.99 -9.98 -28.23
N LYS A 339 -3.27 -9.01 -27.33
CA LYS A 339 -2.23 -8.48 -26.44
C LYS A 339 -1.93 -9.55 -25.38
N LYS A 340 -0.63 -9.79 -25.14
CA LYS A 340 -0.04 -10.88 -24.33
C LYS A 340 -0.89 -11.30 -23.11
N LYS A 341 -1.22 -12.59 -23.07
CA LYS A 341 -1.65 -13.44 -21.92
C LYS A 341 -1.91 -12.69 -20.60
N ARG A 342 -3.14 -12.23 -20.42
CA ARG A 342 -3.83 -12.23 -19.13
C ARG A 342 -5.29 -12.54 -19.40
N GLN A 343 -5.64 -13.82 -19.46
CA GLN A 343 -7.04 -14.20 -19.48
C GLN A 343 -7.50 -14.37 -18.05
N VAL A 344 -7.90 -13.26 -17.46
CA VAL A 344 -8.75 -13.28 -16.28
C VAL A 344 -10.12 -13.73 -16.76
N GLY A 345 -10.68 -14.78 -16.16
CA GLY A 345 -11.92 -15.38 -16.63
C GLY A 345 -11.74 -16.71 -17.37
N ARG A 346 -12.84 -17.45 -17.53
CA ARG A 346 -12.93 -18.65 -18.36
C ARG A 346 -13.56 -18.29 -19.70
N ILE A 347 -12.96 -18.68 -20.82
CA ILE A 347 -13.59 -18.51 -22.14
C ILE A 347 -14.56 -19.65 -22.40
N ARG A 348 -15.76 -19.34 -22.89
CA ARG A 348 -16.65 -20.29 -23.57
C ARG A 348 -17.25 -19.60 -24.80
N ASN A 349 -17.19 -20.24 -25.96
CA ASN A 349 -17.83 -19.76 -27.20
C ASN A 349 -17.53 -18.28 -27.55
N GLY A 350 -16.28 -17.85 -27.40
CA GLY A 350 -15.87 -16.47 -27.71
C GLY A 350 -16.25 -15.41 -26.66
N VAL A 351 -16.81 -15.83 -25.51
CA VAL A 351 -17.17 -14.97 -24.38
C VAL A 351 -16.29 -15.30 -23.18
N VAL A 352 -15.77 -14.28 -22.49
CA VAL A 352 -15.05 -14.39 -21.23
C VAL A 352 -16.05 -14.31 -20.09
N TYR A 353 -15.97 -15.26 -19.16
CA TYR A 353 -16.77 -15.33 -17.94
C TYR A 353 -15.90 -15.04 -16.73
N GLU A 354 -16.27 -14.06 -15.93
CA GLU A 354 -15.69 -13.74 -14.63
C GLU A 354 -16.75 -14.03 -13.55
N LEU A 355 -16.34 -14.66 -12.45
CA LEU A 355 -17.22 -14.98 -11.33
C LEU A 355 -16.86 -14.09 -10.14
N PHE A 356 -17.86 -13.49 -9.51
CA PHE A 356 -17.73 -12.77 -8.25
C PHE A 356 -18.64 -13.41 -7.21
N LEU A 357 -18.08 -13.65 -6.03
CA LEU A 357 -18.75 -14.28 -4.90
C LEU A 357 -18.89 -13.25 -3.79
N THR A 358 -20.10 -13.14 -3.23
CA THR A 358 -20.39 -12.20 -2.14
C THR A 358 -21.57 -12.69 -1.29
N ASN A 359 -21.67 -12.21 -0.06
CA ASN A 359 -22.87 -12.28 0.77
C ASN A 359 -23.57 -10.91 0.91
N LEU A 360 -23.16 -9.89 0.15
CA LEU A 360 -23.76 -8.56 0.19
C LEU A 360 -25.22 -8.59 -0.29
N PRO A 361 -26.15 -7.94 0.44
CA PRO A 361 -27.57 -7.99 0.13
C PRO A 361 -27.88 -7.27 -1.18
N GLN A 362 -28.69 -7.88 -2.03
CA GLN A 362 -29.07 -7.33 -3.34
C GLN A 362 -29.81 -6.00 -3.24
N SER A 363 -30.58 -5.81 -2.16
CA SER A 363 -31.31 -4.56 -1.89
C SER A 363 -30.39 -3.38 -1.57
N ALA A 364 -29.15 -3.63 -1.12
CA ALA A 364 -28.19 -2.57 -0.78
C ALA A 364 -27.05 -2.45 -1.81
N PHE A 365 -26.73 -3.55 -2.51
CA PHE A 365 -25.68 -3.59 -3.52
C PHE A 365 -26.19 -4.27 -4.79
N THR A 366 -26.23 -3.54 -5.89
CA THR A 366 -26.49 -4.11 -7.22
C THR A 366 -25.30 -4.91 -7.73
N ALA A 367 -25.50 -5.69 -8.79
CA ALA A 367 -24.41 -6.43 -9.43
C ALA A 367 -23.26 -5.50 -9.87
N SER A 368 -23.59 -4.32 -10.38
CA SER A 368 -22.60 -3.29 -10.76
C SER A 368 -21.83 -2.77 -9.55
N ASP A 369 -22.49 -2.53 -8.41
CA ASP A 369 -21.80 -2.04 -7.20
C ASP A 369 -20.78 -3.07 -6.70
N VAL A 370 -21.16 -4.35 -6.63
CA VAL A 370 -20.26 -5.44 -6.19
C VAL A 370 -19.06 -5.60 -7.14
N VAL A 371 -19.29 -5.60 -8.45
CA VAL A 371 -18.18 -5.72 -9.42
C VAL A 371 -17.30 -4.47 -9.37
N SER A 372 -17.89 -3.28 -9.23
CA SER A 372 -17.12 -2.04 -9.07
C SER A 372 -16.29 -2.09 -7.79
N LEU A 373 -16.84 -2.57 -6.67
CA LEU A 373 -16.13 -2.73 -5.40
C LEU A 373 -14.90 -3.62 -5.54
N TYR A 374 -15.06 -4.76 -6.22
CA TYR A 374 -13.95 -5.65 -6.51
C TYR A 374 -12.90 -4.99 -7.41
N LEU A 375 -13.32 -4.30 -8.47
CA LEU A 375 -12.41 -3.63 -9.40
C LEU A 375 -11.68 -2.44 -8.75
N HIS A 376 -12.30 -1.78 -7.77
CA HIS A 376 -11.66 -0.73 -6.95
C HIS A 376 -10.55 -1.25 -6.03
N ARG A 377 -10.29 -2.57 -6.00
CA ARG A 377 -9.07 -3.13 -5.41
C ARG A 377 -7.79 -2.59 -6.08
N GLY A 378 -7.87 -1.98 -7.27
CA GLY A 378 -6.73 -1.25 -7.83
C GLY A 378 -6.13 -0.20 -6.87
N ALA A 379 -6.94 0.43 -6.00
CA ALA A 379 -6.44 1.35 -4.99
C ALA A 379 -5.59 0.68 -3.90
N PHE A 380 -5.86 -0.58 -3.58
CA PHE A 380 -5.03 -1.37 -2.67
C PHE A 380 -3.66 -1.66 -3.30
N GLU A 381 -3.63 -1.96 -4.60
CA GLU A 381 -2.37 -2.14 -5.33
C GLU A 381 -1.54 -0.84 -5.37
N THR A 382 -2.19 0.34 -5.44
CA THR A 382 -1.52 1.64 -5.29
C THR A 382 -0.91 1.79 -3.91
N ALA A 383 -1.63 1.47 -2.84
CA ALA A 383 -1.10 1.54 -1.47
C ALA A 383 0.11 0.60 -1.26
N LEU A 384 0.09 -0.59 -1.87
CA LEU A 384 1.25 -1.49 -1.89
C LEU A 384 2.42 -0.92 -2.70
N GLU A 385 2.15 -0.30 -3.84
CA GLU A 385 3.19 0.35 -4.65
C GLU A 385 3.84 1.52 -3.90
N ASP A 386 3.06 2.33 -3.21
CA ASP A 386 3.56 3.43 -2.37
C ASP A 386 4.41 2.88 -1.20
N GLU A 387 3.94 1.80 -0.53
CA GLU A 387 4.68 1.10 0.53
C GLU A 387 6.03 0.57 0.00
N ASP A 388 6.03 -0.04 -1.19
CA ASP A 388 7.22 -0.57 -1.85
C ASP A 388 8.20 0.55 -2.24
N GLN A 389 7.71 1.69 -2.74
CA GLN A 389 8.55 2.83 -3.12
C GLN A 389 9.17 3.53 -1.90
N GLU A 390 8.43 3.62 -0.80
CA GLU A 390 8.84 4.38 0.38
C GLU A 390 9.73 3.57 1.34
N GLN A 391 9.41 2.29 1.54
CA GLN A 391 10.05 1.47 2.58
C GLN A 391 10.60 0.14 2.07
N GLU A 392 10.06 -0.38 0.96
CA GLU A 392 10.41 -1.69 0.39
C GLU A 392 10.44 -2.80 1.47
N PRO A 393 9.35 -3.01 2.24
CA PRO A 393 9.35 -3.89 3.41
C PRO A 393 9.63 -5.37 3.08
N ASP A 394 9.39 -5.78 1.84
CA ASP A 394 9.68 -7.13 1.37
C ASP A 394 11.16 -7.38 1.05
N ARG A 395 12.03 -6.36 1.13
CA ARG A 395 13.48 -6.53 1.04
C ARG A 395 14.02 -7.41 2.17
N TRP A 396 15.07 -8.18 1.88
CA TRP A 396 15.68 -9.09 2.85
C TRP A 396 16.47 -8.33 3.93
N CYS A 397 15.85 -8.15 5.09
CA CYS A 397 16.51 -7.62 6.29
C CYS A 397 17.10 -8.75 7.16
N SER A 398 16.43 -9.91 7.19
CA SER A 398 16.89 -11.11 7.90
C SER A 398 16.73 -12.36 7.04
N HIS A 399 17.59 -13.35 7.26
CA HIS A 399 17.45 -14.69 6.67
C HIS A 399 16.66 -15.66 7.57
N SER A 400 16.19 -15.21 8.73
CA SER A 400 15.30 -15.97 9.61
C SER A 400 13.85 -15.53 9.39
N ALA A 401 12.90 -16.45 9.54
CA ALA A 401 11.48 -16.14 9.39
C ALA A 401 11.03 -15.01 10.33
N TRP A 402 11.24 -15.16 11.63
CA TRP A 402 10.82 -14.20 12.64
C TRP A 402 11.61 -12.88 12.62
N GLY A 403 12.89 -12.92 12.27
CA GLY A 403 13.65 -11.68 12.04
C GLY A 403 13.12 -10.87 10.86
N GLN A 404 12.68 -11.53 9.80
CA GLN A 404 12.06 -10.85 8.65
C GLN A 404 10.65 -10.34 8.99
N GLU A 405 9.86 -11.10 9.75
CA GLU A 405 8.57 -10.64 10.28
C GLU A 405 8.71 -9.37 11.12
N ALA A 406 9.68 -9.33 12.04
CA ALA A 406 9.90 -8.18 12.90
C ALA A 406 10.22 -6.91 12.08
N TRP A 407 11.04 -7.04 11.04
CA TRP A 407 11.29 -5.97 10.08
C TRP A 407 10.00 -5.52 9.38
N GLN A 408 9.23 -6.44 8.81
CA GLN A 408 7.99 -6.13 8.11
C GLN A 408 6.96 -5.45 9.02
N CYS A 409 6.84 -5.88 10.29
CA CYS A 409 5.98 -5.23 11.28
C CYS A 409 6.43 -3.80 11.60
N ILE A 410 7.74 -3.57 11.72
CA ILE A 410 8.30 -2.24 12.00
C ILE A 410 8.08 -1.30 10.83
N SER A 411 8.36 -1.73 9.59
CA SER A 411 8.11 -0.92 8.39
C SER A 411 6.64 -0.47 8.33
N GLN A 412 5.70 -1.41 8.40
CA GLN A 412 4.26 -1.08 8.34
C GLN A 412 3.78 -0.19 9.47
N TRP A 413 4.36 -0.34 10.66
CA TRP A 413 4.02 0.55 11.75
C TRP A 413 4.62 1.95 11.57
N THR A 414 5.85 2.06 11.07
CA THR A 414 6.43 3.35 10.66
C THR A 414 5.56 4.03 9.61
N TRP A 415 5.02 3.28 8.64
CA TRP A 415 4.05 3.79 7.67
C TRP A 415 2.81 4.37 8.36
N ASN A 416 2.20 3.64 9.29
CA ASN A 416 1.01 4.12 10.02
C ASN A 416 1.31 5.39 10.84
N VAL A 417 2.49 5.47 11.48
CA VAL A 417 2.91 6.68 12.21
C VAL A 417 3.10 7.86 11.26
N ARG A 418 3.67 7.64 10.07
CA ARG A 418 3.80 8.68 9.03
C ARG A 418 2.43 9.17 8.56
N LEU A 419 1.49 8.27 8.30
CA LEU A 419 0.13 8.63 7.92
C LEU A 419 -0.55 9.50 8.99
N GLU A 420 -0.44 9.11 10.26
CA GLU A 420 -1.02 9.89 11.36
C GLU A 420 -0.39 11.27 11.49
N LEU A 421 0.94 11.34 11.58
CA LEU A 421 1.64 12.61 11.76
C LEU A 421 1.47 13.52 10.53
N GLY A 422 1.39 12.93 9.33
CA GLY A 422 1.05 13.63 8.10
C GLY A 422 -0.36 14.22 8.15
N HIS A 423 -1.36 13.43 8.57
CA HIS A 423 -2.73 13.90 8.71
C HIS A 423 -2.89 14.96 9.81
N ILE A 424 -2.15 14.86 10.92
CA ILE A 424 -2.14 15.91 11.96
C ILE A 424 -1.54 17.21 11.41
N LEU A 425 -0.49 17.12 10.61
CA LEU A 425 0.19 18.29 10.03
C LEU A 425 -0.64 18.95 8.93
N ALA A 426 -1.29 18.15 8.10
CA ALA A 426 -2.12 18.57 6.98
C ALA A 426 -3.37 17.68 6.92
N PRO A 427 -4.44 18.04 7.64
CA PRO A 427 -5.69 17.28 7.60
C PRO A 427 -6.25 17.26 6.18
N GLU A 428 -6.27 16.09 5.57
CA GLU A 428 -6.93 15.83 4.30
C GLU A 428 -8.19 15.01 4.56
N PRO A 429 -9.33 15.35 3.94
CA PRO A 429 -10.56 14.59 4.11
C PRO A 429 -10.34 13.11 3.80
N LEU A 430 -10.77 12.26 4.73
CA LEU A 430 -10.66 10.81 4.54
C LEU A 430 -11.52 10.35 3.35
N ARG A 431 -11.09 9.26 2.73
CA ARG A 431 -11.74 8.74 1.53
C ARG A 431 -13.14 8.20 1.85
N THR A 432 -14.14 8.81 1.26
CA THR A 432 -15.53 8.30 1.24
C THR A 432 -15.88 7.73 -0.13
N THR A 433 -16.80 6.78 -0.16
CA THR A 433 -17.36 6.26 -1.42
C THR A 433 -18.85 6.06 -1.26
N GLU A 434 -19.63 6.83 -2.00
CA GLU A 434 -21.09 6.73 -2.01
C GLU A 434 -21.56 6.07 -3.30
N PHE A 435 -22.50 5.12 -3.18
CA PHE A 435 -23.20 4.58 -4.33
C PHE A 435 -24.45 5.41 -4.64
N ALA A 436 -24.88 5.35 -5.91
CA ALA A 436 -26.15 5.94 -6.31
C ALA A 436 -27.31 5.36 -5.48
N PRO A 437 -28.32 6.17 -5.10
CA PRO A 437 -29.43 5.69 -4.30
C PRO A 437 -30.15 4.51 -4.97
N ALA A 438 -30.77 3.67 -4.15
CA ALA A 438 -31.60 2.57 -4.66
C ALA A 438 -32.70 3.16 -5.54
N ILE A 439 -32.82 2.65 -6.77
CA ILE A 439 -34.00 2.97 -7.59
C ILE A 439 -35.17 2.27 -6.88
N PRO A 440 -36.23 3.00 -6.48
CA PRO A 440 -37.40 2.36 -5.88
C PRO A 440 -37.92 1.29 -6.85
N PRO A 441 -38.37 0.12 -6.35
CA PRO A 441 -38.90 -0.91 -7.22
C PRO A 441 -39.99 -0.29 -8.09
N GLN A 442 -39.79 -0.31 -9.42
CA GLN A 442 -40.85 0.13 -10.32
C GLN A 442 -42.06 -0.77 -10.04
N PRO A 443 -43.24 -0.22 -9.73
CA PRO A 443 -44.44 -1.02 -9.75
C PRO A 443 -44.56 -1.62 -11.14
N GLU A 444 -44.85 -2.92 -11.20
CA GLU A 444 -45.14 -3.66 -12.42
C GLU A 444 -46.22 -2.91 -13.21
N LEU A 445 -45.79 -2.08 -14.16
CA LEU A 445 -46.70 -1.33 -15.01
C LEU A 445 -47.22 -2.31 -16.06
N ALA A 446 -48.52 -2.59 -15.96
CA ALA A 446 -49.29 -3.29 -16.98
C ALA A 446 -49.01 -2.69 -18.38
N PRO A 447 -49.01 -3.50 -19.44
CA PRO A 447 -48.58 -3.08 -20.77
C PRO A 447 -49.48 -1.96 -21.32
N THR A 448 -48.93 -0.76 -21.47
CA THR A 448 -49.56 0.32 -22.23
C THR A 448 -49.30 0.17 -23.73
N PRO A 449 -50.30 0.48 -24.58
CA PRO A 449 -50.21 0.33 -26.04
C PRO A 449 -49.31 1.40 -26.68
N PRO A 450 -48.84 1.18 -27.93
CA PRO A 450 -47.79 1.99 -28.54
C PRO A 450 -48.32 3.35 -29.00
N SER A 451 -47.67 4.43 -28.57
CA SER A 451 -47.88 5.78 -29.10
C SER A 451 -46.55 6.40 -29.54
N SER A 452 -46.37 6.45 -30.86
CA SER A 452 -45.84 7.55 -31.68
C SER A 452 -44.39 8.06 -31.50
N PRO A 453 -43.79 8.67 -32.56
CA PRO A 453 -42.35 8.66 -32.82
C PRO A 453 -41.53 9.70 -32.03
N PRO A 454 -40.19 9.58 -32.02
CA PRO A 454 -39.32 10.34 -31.13
C PRO A 454 -39.26 11.82 -31.49
N ALA A 455 -39.53 12.67 -30.50
CA ALA A 455 -39.20 14.09 -30.54
C ALA A 455 -37.67 14.27 -30.54
N SER A 456 -37.23 15.10 -31.47
CA SER A 456 -35.86 15.53 -31.72
C SER A 456 -35.14 16.03 -30.45
N ALA A 457 -33.93 15.52 -30.23
CA ALA A 457 -33.01 15.95 -29.17
C ALA A 457 -32.61 17.43 -29.31
N PRO A 458 -32.37 18.16 -28.21
CA PRO A 458 -31.79 19.49 -28.27
C PRO A 458 -30.31 19.40 -28.66
N ALA A 459 -29.93 20.18 -29.67
CA ALA A 459 -28.57 20.30 -30.15
C ALA A 459 -27.67 20.96 -29.07
N SER A 460 -26.74 20.18 -28.52
CA SER A 460 -25.62 20.67 -27.72
C SER A 460 -24.62 21.37 -28.66
N GLY A 461 -24.62 22.70 -28.67
CA GLY A 461 -23.66 23.51 -29.41
C GLY A 461 -22.36 23.66 -28.61
N TYR A 462 -21.33 22.89 -28.97
CA TYR A 462 -19.95 23.25 -28.69
C TYR A 462 -19.39 24.06 -29.86
N ALA A 463 -18.75 25.20 -29.57
CA ALA A 463 -18.05 26.01 -30.57
C ALA A 463 -16.85 25.23 -31.18
N PRO A 464 -16.47 25.50 -32.44
CA PRO A 464 -15.35 24.83 -33.09
C PRO A 464 -14.02 25.17 -32.39
N PRO A 465 -13.07 24.23 -32.34
CA PRO A 465 -11.80 24.44 -31.64
C PRO A 465 -10.98 25.56 -32.29
N ALA A 466 -10.55 26.53 -31.48
CA ALA A 466 -9.61 27.56 -31.87
C ALA A 466 -8.17 27.06 -31.66
N THR A 467 -7.35 27.18 -32.69
CA THR A 467 -5.91 26.91 -32.66
C THR A 467 -5.20 27.95 -31.79
N ALA A 468 -4.55 27.52 -30.71
CA ALA A 468 -3.70 28.41 -29.92
C ALA A 468 -2.46 28.80 -30.73
N THR A 469 -2.27 30.10 -30.93
CA THR A 469 -1.10 30.69 -31.59
C THR A 469 0.16 30.51 -30.72
N SER A 470 1.26 30.14 -31.38
CA SER A 470 2.58 30.11 -30.77
C SER A 470 3.10 31.54 -30.55
N TRP A 471 3.19 31.97 -29.29
CA TRP A 471 3.92 33.20 -28.93
C TRP A 471 4.98 32.90 -27.87
N LYS A 472 6.25 32.91 -28.31
CA LYS A 472 7.43 32.98 -27.44
C LYS A 472 7.78 34.45 -27.23
N ALA A 473 7.65 34.94 -26.00
CA ALA A 473 8.36 36.10 -25.50
C ALA A 473 8.65 35.87 -24.01
N GLY A 474 9.89 36.08 -23.56
CA GLY A 474 10.25 36.06 -22.13
C GLY A 474 10.90 34.78 -21.58
N ARG A 475 11.90 34.21 -22.25
CA ARG A 475 12.74 33.15 -21.66
C ARG A 475 14.17 33.65 -21.46
N PHE A 476 14.68 33.51 -20.24
CA PHE A 476 16.08 33.73 -19.88
C PHE A 476 16.82 32.38 -19.82
N THR A 477 18.07 32.37 -20.27
CA THR A 477 19.01 31.26 -20.16
C THR A 477 19.91 31.46 -18.94
N GLY A 478 20.69 30.42 -18.57
CA GLY A 478 21.64 30.55 -17.46
C GLY A 478 22.74 31.60 -17.68
N ALA A 479 23.02 31.97 -18.93
CA ALA A 479 23.98 33.04 -19.25
C ALA A 479 23.42 34.44 -18.97
N ASP A 480 22.11 34.58 -18.86
CA ASP A 480 21.43 35.86 -18.61
C ASP A 480 21.41 36.25 -17.12
N PHE A 481 21.98 35.41 -16.23
CA PHE A 481 22.09 35.69 -14.80
C PHE A 481 23.55 35.90 -14.41
N PRO A 482 24.13 37.09 -14.64
CA PRO A 482 25.51 37.37 -14.26
C PRO A 482 25.66 37.48 -12.74
N LEU A 483 26.70 36.82 -12.22
CA LEU A 483 27.09 36.89 -10.81
C LEU A 483 27.55 38.31 -10.47
N GLN A 484 26.94 38.90 -9.44
CA GLN A 484 27.29 40.22 -8.96
C GLN A 484 28.56 40.17 -8.08
N PRO A 485 29.27 41.29 -7.89
CA PRO A 485 30.47 41.36 -7.04
C PRO A 485 30.25 40.94 -5.58
N ASP A 486 29.02 41.03 -5.08
CA ASP A 486 28.62 40.60 -3.74
C ASP A 486 28.22 39.12 -3.65
N GLY A 487 28.37 38.36 -4.75
CA GLY A 487 28.04 36.94 -4.84
C GLY A 487 26.56 36.65 -5.10
N THR A 488 25.71 37.66 -5.32
CA THR A 488 24.28 37.46 -5.62
C THR A 488 24.01 37.34 -7.12
N LEU A 489 22.82 36.83 -7.47
CA LEU A 489 22.31 36.79 -8.85
C LEU A 489 21.10 37.71 -8.98
N ARG A 490 21.04 38.50 -10.05
CA ARG A 490 19.92 39.41 -10.32
C ARG A 490 19.13 38.95 -11.54
N CYS A 491 17.80 38.92 -11.43
CA CYS A 491 16.95 38.62 -12.57
C CYS A 491 16.97 39.80 -13.56
N PRO A 492 17.19 39.57 -14.87
CA PRO A 492 17.17 40.65 -15.86
C PRO A 492 15.83 41.40 -15.93
N ALA A 493 14.74 40.77 -15.52
CA ALA A 493 13.41 41.39 -15.42
C ALA A 493 13.16 42.16 -14.11
N GLY A 494 14.18 42.31 -13.24
CA GLY A 494 14.08 43.06 -11.98
C GLY A 494 13.33 42.35 -10.85
N ASN A 495 12.88 41.11 -11.06
CA ASN A 495 12.18 40.32 -10.06
C ASN A 495 13.14 39.76 -8.99
N VAL A 496 12.63 39.62 -7.75
CA VAL A 496 13.37 38.99 -6.64
C VAL A 496 13.50 37.49 -6.90
N LEU A 497 14.73 36.98 -6.86
CA LEU A 497 15.01 35.55 -7.02
C LEU A 497 14.84 34.84 -5.67
N VAL A 498 13.96 33.85 -5.63
CA VAL A 498 13.72 33.00 -4.45
C VAL A 498 14.29 31.61 -4.74
N PRO A 499 15.10 31.03 -3.85
CA PRO A 499 15.68 29.70 -4.07
C PRO A 499 14.61 28.61 -4.08
N HIS A 500 14.70 27.69 -5.05
CA HIS A 500 13.90 26.48 -5.14
C HIS A 500 14.81 25.26 -5.27
N GLU A 501 14.62 24.25 -4.42
CA GLU A 501 15.31 22.96 -4.52
C GLU A 501 14.64 22.08 -5.59
N HIS A 502 15.44 21.32 -6.34
CA HIS A 502 14.95 20.33 -7.30
C HIS A 502 15.39 18.94 -6.84
N ARG A 503 14.43 18.04 -6.54
CA ARG A 503 14.72 16.60 -6.44
C ARG A 503 15.11 16.09 -7.82
N ARG A 504 16.03 15.11 -7.89
CA ARG A 504 16.20 14.32 -9.12
C ARG A 504 14.98 13.40 -9.24
N ASP A 505 13.93 13.90 -9.89
CA ASP A 505 12.80 13.08 -10.29
C ASP A 505 13.25 12.11 -11.40
N ALA A 506 13.12 10.81 -11.13
CA ALA A 506 12.93 9.84 -12.20
C ALA A 506 11.46 9.97 -12.66
N MET A 507 11.25 10.81 -13.70
CA MET A 507 10.05 10.98 -14.54
C MET A 507 8.66 10.47 -14.05
N ALA A 508 7.75 11.45 -13.92
CA ALA A 508 6.30 11.46 -14.25
C ALA A 508 5.22 11.24 -13.14
N VAL A 509 4.97 12.34 -12.41
CA VAL A 509 3.73 12.94 -11.81
C VAL A 509 2.36 12.20 -11.84
N CYS A 510 1.78 12.01 -10.65
CA CYS A 510 0.59 12.68 -10.08
C CYS A 510 0.53 12.29 -8.59
N GLY A 511 0.36 13.10 -7.55
CA GLY A 511 0.10 14.52 -7.38
C GLY A 511 -0.61 14.65 -6.03
N SER A 512 0.10 14.93 -4.94
CA SER A 512 -0.44 15.43 -3.66
C SER A 512 0.67 16.05 -2.83
N SER A 513 0.32 17.13 -2.14
CA SER A 513 1.14 18.09 -1.42
C SER A 513 1.85 17.53 -0.18
N MET A 514 3.12 17.90 0.03
CA MET A 514 3.69 17.95 1.38
C MET A 514 4.76 19.04 1.51
N GLY A 515 4.55 19.90 2.50
CA GLY A 515 5.41 21.03 2.85
C GLY A 515 6.53 20.66 3.82
N ARG A 516 7.77 20.86 3.34
CA ARG A 516 8.98 21.47 3.95
C ARG A 516 9.42 21.12 5.40
N ALA A 517 10.65 20.59 5.49
CA ALA A 517 11.73 21.05 6.38
C ALA A 517 13.11 20.76 5.73
N PHE A 518 14.14 21.54 6.11
CA PHE A 518 15.24 22.02 5.26
C PHE A 518 16.53 21.17 5.21
N ALA A 519 17.21 21.18 4.05
CA ALA A 519 18.67 21.25 3.91
C ALA A 519 19.06 21.79 2.50
N THR A 520 20.06 22.68 2.42
CA THR A 520 20.29 23.59 1.28
C THR A 520 21.22 23.00 0.21
N ALA A 521 20.78 23.00 -1.06
CA ALA A 521 21.64 23.06 -2.24
C ALA A 521 21.05 24.08 -3.24
N VAL A 522 21.80 25.13 -3.57
CA VAL A 522 21.28 26.28 -4.34
C VAL A 522 21.42 26.03 -5.85
N ARG A 523 20.30 26.10 -6.57
CA ARG A 523 20.26 26.41 -8.01
C ARG A 523 19.10 27.38 -8.28
N VAL A 524 19.34 28.42 -9.06
CA VAL A 524 18.38 29.49 -9.32
C VAL A 524 17.57 29.17 -10.59
N CYS A 525 16.24 29.19 -10.50
CA CYS A 525 15.34 29.06 -11.65
C CYS A 525 14.23 30.12 -11.59
N CYS A 526 13.99 30.81 -12.71
CA CYS A 526 12.74 31.53 -12.96
C CYS A 526 11.74 30.58 -13.64
N GLY A 527 10.52 30.50 -13.11
CA GLY A 527 9.57 29.44 -13.46
C GLY A 527 9.06 29.46 -14.91
N SER A 528 9.10 28.29 -15.55
CA SER A 528 8.01 27.75 -16.40
C SER A 528 8.32 26.29 -16.76
N ASN A 529 7.42 25.37 -16.39
CA ASN A 529 7.52 23.94 -16.67
C ASN A 529 7.35 23.63 -18.18
N VAL A 530 8.11 22.65 -18.69
CA VAL A 530 7.65 21.40 -19.36
C VAL A 530 8.80 20.73 -20.14
N ASN A 531 8.96 19.42 -19.86
CA ASN A 531 9.50 18.28 -20.62
C ASN A 531 10.49 18.47 -21.80
N GLY A 532 11.68 17.88 -21.62
CA GLY A 532 12.22 16.78 -22.45
C GLY A 532 13.06 17.13 -23.67
N VAL A 533 14.35 16.69 -23.69
CA VAL A 533 15.01 15.95 -24.79
C VAL A 533 16.18 15.14 -24.18
N GLY A 534 16.33 13.89 -24.63
CA GLY A 534 17.20 12.87 -24.03
C GLY A 534 18.71 13.03 -24.28
N ALA A 535 19.48 12.27 -23.49
CA ALA A 535 20.90 12.03 -23.74
C ALA A 535 21.26 10.56 -23.40
N GLN A 536 22.17 10.03 -24.21
CA GLN A 536 22.57 8.62 -24.35
C GLN A 536 23.19 8.01 -23.08
N ARG A 537 22.98 6.69 -22.92
CA ARG A 537 23.62 5.83 -21.92
C ARG A 537 25.11 5.59 -22.26
N PRO A 538 26.03 5.67 -21.29
CA PRO A 538 27.27 4.91 -21.35
C PRO A 538 27.14 3.59 -20.59
N ASN A 539 27.66 2.53 -21.20
CA ASN A 539 27.88 1.21 -20.60
C ASN A 539 28.65 1.31 -19.28
N ARG A 540 28.24 0.53 -18.28
CA ARG A 540 29.13 0.14 -17.18
C ARG A 540 29.08 -1.36 -16.95
N ALA A 541 30.24 -1.95 -17.16
CA ALA A 541 30.65 -3.21 -16.59
C ALA A 541 31.12 -3.00 -15.14
N ARG A 542 31.08 -4.12 -14.41
CA ARG A 542 31.52 -4.39 -13.03
C ARG A 542 30.55 -3.98 -11.93
#